data_AF-A0A1Y4IGM3-F1
#
_entry.id   AF-A0A1Y4IGM3-F1
#
_cell.length_a   1.000
_cell.length_b   1.000
_cell.length_c   1.000
_cell.angle_alpha   90.00
_cell.angle_beta   90.00
_cell.angle_gamma   90.00
#
_symmetry.space_group_name_H-M   'P 1'
#
loop_
_entity.id
_entity.type
_entity.pdbx_description
1 polymer ?
#
loop_
_entity_poly.entity_id
_entity_poly.type
_entity_poly.pdbx_seq_one_letter_code
_entity_poly.pdbx_strand_id
1 'polypeptide(L)'
;MQEILNNLEGMEIDEAAAEVNDAEWPMFMRTDETQEFAPSSEVQAAEIREAFLDIPELRYENWVELNGEQRVAALNELEQQVAEIAMRDPMDVQMAAFEKDTLMGTFDGTTLRIADHSLMDNSYDGYTETLNTLLHEGRHAYQDYNLYVERVEQSQELVDSWKVNNVDLGYDNGDRLIFKDRGYLEYYTQPVEVDARVFAETVINELGL
;
A
#
# COMPACT_ATOMS: atom_id res chain seq x y z
N MET A 1 -12.20 63.58 11.77
CA MET A 1 -11.69 62.64 10.74
C MET A 1 -10.31 63.03 10.21
N GLN A 2 -9.49 63.76 10.98
CA GLN A 2 -8.10 64.10 10.64
C GLN A 2 -7.15 63.91 11.84
N GLU A 3 -7.58 63.17 12.88
CA GLU A 3 -6.78 62.91 14.09
C GLU A 3 -6.45 61.43 14.31
N ILE A 4 -6.92 60.53 13.43
CA ILE A 4 -6.59 59.10 13.51
C ILE A 4 -5.48 58.72 12.50
N LEU A 5 -5.15 59.59 11.55
CA LEU A 5 -4.15 59.31 10.51
C LEU A 5 -2.74 59.83 10.81
N ASN A 6 -2.49 60.46 11.96
CA ASN A 6 -1.15 61.00 12.30
C ASN A 6 -0.34 60.14 13.28
N ASN A 7 -0.81 58.93 13.63
CA ASN A 7 -0.08 58.02 14.53
C ASN A 7 0.49 56.77 13.85
N LEU A 8 0.60 56.75 12.52
CA LEU A 8 1.20 55.63 11.75
C LEU A 8 2.50 56.00 11.04
N GLU A 9 3.05 57.20 11.26
CA GLU A 9 4.39 57.56 10.80
C GLU A 9 5.37 57.46 11.97
N GLY A 10 5.98 56.29 12.17
CA GLY A 10 7.04 56.14 13.17
C GLY A 10 7.24 54.76 13.79
N MET A 11 6.54 53.72 13.35
CA MET A 11 6.90 52.35 13.73
C MET A 11 7.84 51.78 12.67
N GLU A 12 9.15 51.93 12.91
CA GLU A 12 10.13 50.98 12.37
C GLU A 12 9.66 49.58 12.80
N ILE A 13 9.22 48.80 11.84
CA ILE A 13 9.12 47.35 11.98
C ILE A 13 10.57 46.88 12.03
N ASP A 14 11.06 46.72 13.25
CA ASP A 14 12.32 46.05 13.53
C ASP A 14 12.14 44.61 13.02
N GLU A 15 12.73 44.28 11.86
CA GLU A 15 12.86 42.91 11.36
C GLU A 15 13.88 42.16 12.24
N ALA A 16 13.59 42.07 13.54
CA ALA A 16 14.12 41.02 14.36
C ALA A 16 13.32 39.77 14.01
N ALA A 17 13.91 38.89 13.19
CA ALA A 17 13.46 37.52 13.07
C ALA A 17 13.40 36.94 14.50
N ALA A 18 12.20 36.90 15.06
CA ALA A 18 11.94 36.16 16.28
C ALA A 18 12.16 34.69 15.90
N GLU A 19 13.30 34.12 16.31
CA GLU A 19 13.46 32.68 16.33
C GLU A 19 12.32 32.11 17.17
N VAL A 20 11.31 31.59 16.49
CA VAL A 20 10.19 30.90 17.14
C VAL A 20 10.77 29.60 17.68
N ASN A 21 10.84 29.49 18.99
CA ASN A 21 11.28 28.27 19.65
C ASN A 21 10.13 27.26 19.62
N ASP A 22 10.20 26.27 18.73
CA ASP A 22 9.21 25.19 18.57
C ASP A 22 8.95 24.38 19.85
N ALA A 23 9.79 24.55 20.87
CA ALA A 23 9.60 23.94 22.18
C ALA A 23 8.33 24.44 22.91
N GLU A 24 7.79 25.61 22.57
CA GLU A 24 6.59 26.16 23.23
C GLU A 24 5.26 25.73 22.58
N TRP A 25 5.31 25.08 21.41
CA TRP A 25 4.10 24.58 20.76
C TRP A 25 3.63 23.28 21.41
N PRO A 26 2.30 23.08 21.58
CA PRO A 26 1.76 21.82 22.05
C PRO A 26 2.33 20.66 21.22
N MET A 27 2.72 19.56 21.86
CA MET A 27 3.36 18.41 21.21
C MET A 27 2.61 17.89 19.98
N PHE A 28 1.29 18.06 19.92
CA PHE A 28 0.44 17.66 18.79
C PHE A 28 0.46 18.62 17.58
N MET A 29 1.02 19.82 17.72
CA MET A 29 1.22 20.80 16.64
C MET A 29 2.66 20.86 16.16
N ARG A 30 3.56 20.06 16.75
CA ARG A 30 4.89 19.83 16.21
C ARG A 30 4.72 18.90 15.03
N THR A 31 4.68 19.46 13.82
CA THR A 31 4.99 18.67 12.63
C THR A 31 6.45 18.31 12.74
N ASP A 32 6.78 17.03 12.84
CA ASP A 32 8.18 16.62 12.69
C ASP A 32 8.54 16.96 11.24
N GLU A 33 9.19 18.11 11.02
CA GLU A 33 9.50 18.65 9.68
C GLU A 33 10.43 17.75 8.86
N THR A 34 10.78 16.56 9.40
CA THR A 34 11.65 15.55 8.82
C THR A 34 10.96 14.23 8.49
N GLN A 35 9.66 14.05 8.78
CA GLN A 35 8.98 12.80 8.45
C GLN A 35 8.70 12.73 6.94
N GLU A 36 9.45 11.88 6.24
CA GLU A 36 9.15 11.55 4.84
C GLU A 36 7.97 10.58 4.78
N PHE A 37 7.06 10.82 3.85
CA PHE A 37 5.92 9.96 3.60
C PHE A 37 6.02 9.35 2.21
N ALA A 38 5.54 8.12 2.08
CA ALA A 38 5.35 7.49 0.78
C ALA A 38 4.40 8.33 -0.08
N PRO A 39 4.51 8.30 -1.42
CA PRO A 39 3.58 8.98 -2.31
C PRO A 39 2.12 8.55 -2.08
N SER A 40 1.13 9.34 -2.52
CA SER A 40 -0.28 8.93 -2.42
C SER A 40 -0.53 7.65 -3.23
N SER A 41 -1.58 6.90 -2.90
CA SER A 41 -1.92 5.65 -3.61
C SER A 41 -2.03 5.83 -5.13
N GLU A 42 -2.55 6.97 -5.61
CA GLU A 42 -2.65 7.27 -7.03
C GLU A 42 -1.27 7.50 -7.68
N VAL A 43 -0.36 8.16 -6.97
CA VAL A 43 1.02 8.35 -7.44
C VAL A 43 1.78 7.02 -7.42
N GLN A 44 1.64 6.24 -6.35
CA GLN A 44 2.21 4.89 -6.28
C GLN A 44 1.72 4.04 -7.47
N ALA A 45 0.41 4.06 -7.78
CA ALA A 45 -0.12 3.28 -8.90
C ALA A 45 0.47 3.70 -10.25
N ALA A 46 0.65 5.00 -10.49
CA ALA A 46 1.30 5.50 -11.70
C ALA A 46 2.79 5.12 -11.77
N GLU A 47 3.51 5.13 -10.65
CA GLU A 47 4.93 4.73 -10.60
C GLU A 47 5.09 3.22 -10.76
N ILE A 48 4.21 2.41 -10.16
CA ILE A 48 4.17 0.96 -10.32
C ILE A 48 3.90 0.58 -11.78
N ARG A 49 3.08 1.37 -12.49
CA ARG A 49 2.88 1.19 -13.93
C ARG A 49 4.18 1.35 -14.72
N GLU A 50 4.99 2.36 -14.41
CA GLU A 50 6.29 2.53 -15.07
C GLU A 50 7.24 1.37 -14.73
N ALA A 51 7.31 0.98 -13.45
CA ALA A 51 8.11 -0.17 -13.01
C ALA A 51 7.70 -1.48 -13.71
N PHE A 52 6.40 -1.71 -13.88
CA PHE A 52 5.87 -2.85 -14.62
C PHE A 52 6.32 -2.84 -16.08
N LEU A 53 6.30 -1.68 -16.75
CA LEU A 53 6.70 -1.56 -18.15
C LEU A 53 8.20 -1.83 -18.37
N ASP A 54 9.01 -1.59 -17.34
CA ASP A 54 10.45 -1.82 -17.30
C ASP A 54 10.84 -3.29 -17.06
N ILE A 55 9.88 -4.17 -16.75
CA ILE A 55 10.08 -5.61 -16.57
C ILE A 55 9.40 -6.36 -17.75
N PRO A 56 10.11 -6.64 -18.86
CA PRO A 56 9.53 -7.24 -20.05
C PRO A 56 8.84 -8.58 -19.80
N GLU A 57 9.35 -9.37 -18.87
CA GLU A 57 8.84 -10.68 -18.44
C GLU A 57 7.39 -10.64 -17.97
N LEU A 58 6.95 -9.50 -17.42
CA LEU A 58 5.58 -9.32 -16.94
C LEU A 58 4.60 -8.99 -18.05
N ARG A 59 5.05 -8.70 -19.27
CA ARG A 59 4.12 -8.53 -20.40
C ARG A 59 3.51 -9.88 -20.75
N TYR A 60 2.20 -9.94 -20.94
CA TYR A 60 1.47 -11.19 -21.14
C TYR A 60 2.07 -12.07 -22.24
N GLU A 61 2.50 -11.49 -23.37
CA GLU A 61 3.13 -12.22 -24.48
C GLU A 61 4.46 -12.90 -24.11
N ASN A 62 5.17 -12.38 -23.11
CA ASN A 62 6.40 -12.98 -22.59
C ASN A 62 6.11 -13.90 -21.42
N TRP A 63 5.17 -13.52 -20.54
CA TRP A 63 4.74 -14.28 -19.36
C TRP A 63 4.37 -15.72 -19.68
N VAL A 64 3.63 -15.94 -20.78
CA VAL A 64 3.18 -17.27 -21.21
C VAL A 64 4.33 -18.22 -21.62
N GLU A 65 5.50 -17.67 -21.92
CA GLU A 65 6.71 -18.43 -22.27
C GLU A 65 7.58 -18.77 -21.05
N LEU A 66 7.29 -18.15 -19.89
CA LEU A 66 8.02 -18.36 -18.64
C LEU A 66 7.55 -19.60 -17.90
N ASN A 67 8.48 -20.30 -17.26
CA ASN A 67 8.16 -21.30 -16.25
C ASN A 67 7.86 -20.63 -14.88
N GLY A 68 7.37 -21.41 -13.91
CA GLY A 68 7.03 -20.89 -12.59
C GLY A 68 8.16 -20.19 -11.83
N GLU A 69 9.39 -20.69 -11.91
CA GLU A 69 10.54 -20.04 -11.25
C GLU A 69 10.84 -18.68 -11.88
N GLN A 70 10.75 -18.59 -13.21
CA GLN A 70 10.93 -17.33 -13.95
C GLN A 70 9.80 -16.33 -13.66
N ARG A 71 8.56 -16.81 -13.52
CA ARG A 71 7.42 -15.97 -13.11
C ARG A 71 7.63 -15.41 -11.71
N VAL A 72 8.02 -16.26 -10.75
CA VAL A 72 8.34 -15.82 -9.38
C VAL A 72 9.49 -14.81 -9.37
N ALA A 73 10.51 -14.99 -10.22
CA ALA A 73 11.60 -14.02 -10.34
C ALA A 73 11.11 -12.65 -10.85
N ALA A 74 10.26 -12.64 -11.88
CA ALA A 74 9.67 -11.40 -12.40
C ALA A 74 8.76 -10.71 -11.37
N LEU A 75 7.99 -11.48 -10.60
CA LEU A 75 7.17 -10.93 -9.51
C LEU A 75 8.02 -10.37 -8.36
N ASN A 76 9.13 -11.02 -8.01
CA ASN A 76 10.08 -10.49 -7.02
C ASN A 76 10.74 -9.19 -7.49
N GLU A 77 11.01 -9.05 -8.79
CA GLU A 77 11.53 -7.81 -9.35
C GLU A 77 10.50 -6.68 -9.26
N LEU A 78 9.22 -6.97 -9.56
CA LEU A 78 8.15 -5.98 -9.37
C LEU A 78 7.96 -5.60 -7.90
N GLU A 79 7.93 -6.59 -6.99
CA GLU A 79 7.76 -6.34 -5.55
C GLU A 79 8.90 -5.47 -4.98
N GLN A 80 10.13 -5.62 -5.47
CA GLN A 80 11.24 -4.72 -5.10
C GLN A 80 10.94 -3.26 -5.44
N GLN A 81 10.45 -3.00 -6.67
CA GLN A 81 10.09 -1.65 -7.11
C GLN A 81 8.87 -1.11 -6.34
N VAL A 82 7.84 -1.94 -6.15
CA VAL A 82 6.62 -1.58 -5.41
C VAL A 82 6.97 -1.21 -3.97
N ALA A 83 7.82 -1.98 -3.30
CA ALA A 83 8.24 -1.72 -1.93
C ALA A 83 9.05 -0.43 -1.80
N GLU A 84 9.98 -0.17 -2.74
CA GLU A 84 10.75 1.08 -2.80
C GLU A 84 9.83 2.30 -2.97
N ILE A 85 8.90 2.24 -3.91
CA ILE A 85 7.87 3.28 -4.13
C ILE A 85 7.05 3.52 -2.85
N ALA A 86 6.67 2.43 -2.18
CA ALA A 86 5.88 2.47 -0.95
C ALA A 86 6.71 2.78 0.31
N MET A 87 8.01 3.08 0.18
CA MET A 87 8.95 3.35 1.27
C MET A 87 8.96 2.28 2.37
N ARG A 88 8.95 1.01 1.96
CA ARG A 88 9.10 -0.16 2.85
C ARG A 88 10.16 -1.12 2.32
N ASP A 89 10.65 -1.99 3.19
CA ASP A 89 11.49 -3.11 2.76
C ASP A 89 10.69 -4.07 1.84
N PRO A 90 11.32 -4.65 0.81
CA PRO A 90 10.67 -5.60 -0.08
C PRO A 90 10.43 -6.94 0.58
N MET A 91 9.32 -7.58 0.24
CA MET A 91 9.00 -8.93 0.69
C MET A 91 9.49 -9.99 -0.31
N ASP A 92 9.84 -11.16 0.20
CA ASP A 92 10.16 -12.31 -0.65
C ASP A 92 8.87 -12.87 -1.25
N VAL A 93 8.81 -12.97 -2.59
CA VAL A 93 7.68 -13.56 -3.30
C VAL A 93 7.97 -15.04 -3.54
N GLN A 94 7.07 -15.91 -3.09
CA GLN A 94 7.20 -17.36 -3.20
C GLN A 94 5.97 -17.99 -3.83
N MET A 95 6.19 -19.05 -4.61
CA MET A 95 5.12 -19.92 -5.05
C MET A 95 4.72 -20.90 -3.94
N ALA A 96 3.43 -21.07 -3.69
CA ALA A 96 2.90 -21.99 -2.70
C ALA A 96 1.75 -22.84 -3.25
N ALA A 97 1.70 -24.10 -2.82
CA ALA A 97 0.52 -24.94 -3.00
C ALA A 97 -0.40 -24.76 -1.79
N PHE A 98 -1.63 -24.32 -2.02
CA PHE A 98 -2.63 -24.17 -0.98
C PHE A 98 -3.58 -25.36 -0.96
N GLU A 99 -4.08 -25.75 0.22
CA GLU A 99 -5.09 -26.82 0.34
C GLU A 99 -6.46 -26.43 -0.23
N LYS A 100 -6.74 -25.12 -0.28
CA LYS A 100 -7.97 -24.55 -0.84
C LYS A 100 -7.63 -23.92 -2.19
N ASP A 101 -8.15 -24.51 -3.27
CA ASP A 101 -7.98 -24.01 -4.65
C ASP A 101 -8.56 -22.60 -4.88
N THR A 102 -9.31 -22.05 -3.92
CA THR A 102 -9.87 -20.69 -3.99
C THR A 102 -8.95 -19.63 -3.40
N LEU A 103 -7.85 -20.02 -2.74
CA LEU A 103 -6.90 -19.08 -2.15
C LEU A 103 -5.82 -18.74 -3.17
N MET A 104 -5.77 -17.47 -3.58
CA MET A 104 -4.84 -17.01 -4.60
C MET A 104 -3.48 -16.58 -4.02
N GLY A 105 -3.46 -16.08 -2.78
CA GLY A 105 -2.23 -15.69 -2.11
C GLY A 105 -2.42 -15.44 -0.61
N THR A 106 -1.30 -15.19 0.07
CA THR A 106 -1.25 -14.78 1.47
C THR A 106 0.02 -13.99 1.78
N PHE A 107 -0.09 -12.96 2.61
CA PHE A 107 1.01 -12.38 3.36
C PHE A 107 1.06 -12.93 4.79
N ASP A 108 2.24 -13.39 5.24
CA ASP A 108 2.43 -13.98 6.58
C ASP A 108 3.22 -13.10 7.57
N GLY A 109 3.42 -11.83 7.23
CA GLY A 109 4.29 -10.91 7.98
C GLY A 109 5.73 -10.86 7.44
N THR A 110 6.13 -11.83 6.62
CA THR A 110 7.52 -11.93 6.11
C THR A 110 7.63 -12.27 4.63
N THR A 111 6.62 -12.93 4.08
CA THR A 111 6.66 -13.49 2.72
C THR A 111 5.32 -13.25 2.03
N LEU A 112 5.36 -12.93 0.73
CA LEU A 112 4.19 -12.94 -0.15
C LEU A 112 4.11 -14.30 -0.83
N ARG A 113 3.10 -15.10 -0.51
CA ARG A 113 2.90 -16.41 -1.13
C ARG A 113 1.82 -16.31 -2.18
N ILE A 114 2.13 -16.73 -3.40
CA ILE A 114 1.22 -16.75 -4.54
C ILE A 114 0.92 -18.19 -4.92
N ALA A 115 -0.33 -18.48 -5.24
CA ALA A 115 -0.78 -19.83 -5.52
C ALA A 115 -0.15 -20.37 -6.81
N ASP A 116 0.34 -21.61 -6.73
CA ASP A 116 0.93 -22.32 -7.87
C ASP A 116 -0.04 -22.46 -9.05
N HIS A 117 -1.32 -22.72 -8.81
CA HIS A 117 -2.31 -22.88 -9.87
C HIS A 117 -2.54 -21.57 -10.64
N SER A 118 -2.47 -20.40 -9.99
CA SER A 118 -2.57 -19.10 -10.65
C SER A 118 -1.30 -18.80 -11.43
N LEU A 119 -0.14 -19.02 -10.80
CA LEU A 119 1.19 -18.88 -11.42
C LEU A 119 1.42 -19.82 -12.60
N MET A 120 0.71 -20.94 -12.71
CA MET A 120 0.85 -21.90 -13.81
C MET A 120 -0.28 -21.79 -14.84
N ASP A 121 -1.25 -20.91 -14.60
CA ASP A 121 -2.27 -20.62 -15.59
C ASP A 121 -1.68 -19.74 -16.70
N ASN A 122 -1.90 -20.15 -17.95
CA ASN A 122 -1.48 -19.43 -19.15
C ASN A 122 -2.63 -18.63 -19.77
N SER A 123 -3.80 -18.63 -19.15
CA SER A 123 -4.90 -17.76 -19.53
C SER A 123 -4.58 -16.31 -19.15
N TYR A 124 -5.20 -15.38 -19.88
CA TYR A 124 -5.12 -13.97 -19.56
C TYR A 124 -5.71 -13.68 -18.17
N ASP A 125 -6.80 -14.37 -17.80
CA ASP A 125 -7.43 -14.23 -16.49
C ASP A 125 -6.49 -14.66 -15.36
N GLY A 126 -5.82 -15.80 -15.48
CA GLY A 126 -4.86 -16.28 -14.47
C GLY A 126 -3.62 -15.39 -14.36
N TYR A 127 -3.16 -14.84 -15.47
CA TYR A 127 -2.10 -13.82 -15.50
C TYR A 127 -2.50 -12.54 -14.75
N THR A 128 -3.69 -11.98 -15.04
CA THR A 128 -4.18 -10.76 -14.38
C THR A 128 -4.47 -11.03 -12.90
N GLU A 129 -5.03 -12.19 -12.56
CA GLU A 129 -5.30 -12.58 -11.17
C GLU A 129 -3.99 -12.73 -10.36
N THR A 130 -2.94 -13.29 -10.97
CA THR A 130 -1.61 -13.39 -10.34
C THR A 130 -1.05 -12.01 -10.00
N LEU A 131 -1.11 -11.06 -10.93
CA LEU A 131 -0.64 -9.69 -10.70
C LEU A 131 -1.48 -8.96 -9.64
N ASN A 132 -2.82 -9.10 -9.72
CA ASN A 132 -3.73 -8.53 -8.74
C ASN A 132 -3.43 -9.05 -7.33
N THR A 133 -3.24 -10.37 -7.20
CA THR A 133 -2.89 -11.03 -5.93
C THR A 133 -1.57 -10.49 -5.38
N LEU A 134 -0.52 -10.38 -6.20
CA LEU A 134 0.76 -9.82 -5.76
C LEU A 134 0.56 -8.41 -5.16
N LEU A 135 -0.18 -7.56 -5.85
CA LEU A 135 -0.41 -6.17 -5.44
C LEU A 135 -1.28 -6.09 -4.17
N HIS A 136 -2.27 -6.96 -4.04
CA HIS A 136 -3.13 -7.08 -2.85
C HIS A 136 -2.32 -7.47 -1.62
N GLU A 137 -1.56 -8.57 -1.70
CA GLU A 137 -0.74 -9.04 -0.59
C GLU A 137 0.42 -8.07 -0.28
N GLY A 138 1.00 -7.43 -1.31
CA GLY A 138 2.00 -6.37 -1.16
C GLY A 138 1.42 -5.12 -0.46
N ARG A 139 0.12 -4.83 -0.64
CA ARG A 139 -0.56 -3.78 0.12
C ARG A 139 -0.78 -4.18 1.57
N HIS A 140 -1.04 -5.45 1.87
CA HIS A 140 -1.02 -5.94 3.26
C HIS A 140 0.35 -5.76 3.93
N ALA A 141 1.45 -6.01 3.21
CA ALA A 141 2.80 -5.74 3.71
C ALA A 141 3.02 -4.25 4.02
N TYR A 142 2.49 -3.34 3.19
CA TYR A 142 2.55 -1.90 3.45
C TYR A 142 1.72 -1.47 4.66
N GLN A 143 0.53 -2.04 4.83
CA GLN A 143 -0.32 -1.79 6.00
C GLN A 143 0.37 -2.26 7.28
N ASP A 144 0.96 -3.46 7.27
CA ASP A 144 1.71 -4.02 8.41
C ASP A 144 2.92 -3.15 8.79
N TYR A 145 3.72 -2.74 7.79
CA TYR A 145 4.85 -1.83 7.99
C TYR A 145 4.44 -0.54 8.69
N ASN A 146 3.35 0.09 8.23
CA ASN A 146 2.83 1.33 8.79
C ASN A 146 2.26 1.20 10.21
N LEU A 147 1.82 0.01 10.60
CA LEU A 147 1.26 -0.25 11.92
C LEU A 147 2.34 -0.62 12.95
N TYR A 148 3.40 -1.30 12.52
CA TYR A 148 4.32 -1.97 13.45
C TYR A 148 5.79 -1.57 13.30
N VAL A 149 6.20 -0.95 12.19
CA VAL A 149 7.59 -0.58 11.93
C VAL A 149 7.75 0.94 11.93
N GLU A 150 7.28 1.59 10.88
CA GLU A 150 7.40 3.03 10.69
C GLU A 150 6.24 3.54 9.85
N ARG A 151 5.65 4.65 10.28
CA ARG A 151 4.55 5.27 9.54
C ARG A 151 5.10 6.14 8.41
N VAL A 152 4.87 5.67 7.19
CA VAL A 152 5.11 6.40 5.94
C VAL A 152 3.81 6.76 5.21
N GLU A 153 2.65 6.27 5.68
CA GLU A 153 1.33 6.62 5.18
C GLU A 153 0.89 8.01 5.66
N GLN A 154 0.59 8.87 4.69
CA GLN A 154 0.16 10.24 4.90
C GLN A 154 -1.19 10.31 5.62
N SER A 155 -2.13 9.46 5.24
CA SER A 155 -3.49 9.48 5.75
C SER A 155 -3.62 8.80 7.12
N GLN A 156 -3.78 9.62 8.17
CA GLN A 156 -4.06 9.10 9.52
C GLN A 156 -5.36 8.28 9.56
N GLU A 157 -6.38 8.73 8.82
CA GLU A 157 -7.68 8.05 8.77
C GLU A 157 -7.55 6.64 8.19
N LEU A 158 -6.70 6.48 7.18
CA LEU A 158 -6.44 5.19 6.56
C LEU A 158 -5.72 4.25 7.53
N VAL A 159 -4.65 4.74 8.17
CA VAL A 159 -3.92 3.99 9.22
C VAL A 159 -4.85 3.58 10.36
N ASP A 160 -5.70 4.48 10.83
CA ASP A 160 -6.66 4.18 11.90
C ASP A 160 -7.71 3.15 11.45
N SER A 161 -8.11 3.16 10.18
CA SER A 161 -9.01 2.14 9.65
C SER A 161 -8.38 0.74 9.65
N TRP A 162 -7.08 0.63 9.38
CA TRP A 162 -6.37 -0.66 9.39
C TRP A 162 -6.19 -1.22 10.80
N LYS A 163 -6.03 -0.35 11.81
CA LYS A 163 -5.96 -0.75 13.23
C LYS A 163 -7.21 -1.48 13.70
N VAL A 164 -8.38 -1.15 13.13
CA VAL A 164 -9.65 -1.81 13.48
C VAL A 164 -9.51 -3.34 13.34
N ASN A 165 -8.95 -3.80 12.22
CA ASN A 165 -8.76 -5.24 11.96
C ASN A 165 -7.50 -5.79 12.61
N ASN A 166 -6.40 -5.04 12.60
CA ASN A 166 -5.10 -5.58 12.99
C ASN A 166 -4.79 -5.47 14.49
N VAL A 167 -5.42 -4.54 15.20
CA VAL A 167 -5.09 -4.20 16.60
C VAL A 167 -6.31 -4.27 17.51
N ASP A 168 -7.44 -3.66 17.11
CA ASP A 168 -8.54 -3.39 18.03
C ASP A 168 -9.56 -4.53 18.15
N LEU A 169 -10.03 -5.06 17.02
CA LEU A 169 -11.09 -6.08 16.97
C LEU A 169 -10.59 -7.45 16.52
N GLY A 170 -9.42 -7.49 15.87
CA GLY A 170 -8.86 -8.70 15.28
C GLY A 170 -9.36 -8.97 13.86
N TYR A 171 -8.55 -9.72 13.12
CA TYR A 171 -8.79 -10.07 11.73
C TYR A 171 -9.74 -11.28 11.63
N ASP A 172 -10.83 -11.14 10.87
CA ASP A 172 -11.75 -12.23 10.56
C ASP A 172 -11.39 -12.84 9.20
N ASN A 173 -10.91 -14.08 9.18
CA ASN A 173 -10.54 -14.78 7.94
C ASN A 173 -11.75 -15.32 7.16
N GLY A 174 -12.97 -15.02 7.59
CA GLY A 174 -14.21 -15.41 6.94
C GLY A 174 -14.53 -16.90 7.00
N ASP A 175 -13.72 -17.73 7.69
CA ASP A 175 -13.90 -19.19 7.78
C ASP A 175 -14.97 -19.56 8.81
N ARG A 176 -16.22 -19.17 8.50
CA ARG A 176 -17.40 -19.49 9.30
C ARG A 176 -18.10 -20.69 8.69
N LEU A 177 -17.83 -21.88 9.25
CA LEU A 177 -18.39 -23.18 8.83
C LEU A 177 -19.92 -23.18 8.64
N ILE A 178 -20.67 -22.36 9.39
CA ILE A 178 -22.15 -22.36 9.43
C ILE A 178 -22.77 -21.23 8.57
N PHE A 179 -22.04 -20.16 8.29
CA PHE A 179 -22.55 -18.99 7.57
C PHE A 179 -21.56 -18.53 6.51
N LYS A 180 -21.18 -19.43 5.60
CA LYS A 180 -20.13 -19.19 4.59
C LYS A 180 -20.30 -17.86 3.85
N ASP A 181 -21.51 -17.54 3.40
CA ASP A 181 -21.77 -16.29 2.68
C ASP A 181 -21.64 -15.04 3.57
N ARG A 182 -21.96 -15.15 4.87
CA ARG A 182 -21.78 -14.03 5.81
C ARG A 182 -20.34 -13.89 6.27
N GLY A 183 -19.63 -14.99 6.49
CA GLY A 183 -18.21 -14.99 6.83
C GLY A 183 -17.38 -14.38 5.72
N TYR A 184 -17.66 -14.75 4.46
CA TYR A 184 -17.02 -14.11 3.31
C TYR A 184 -17.34 -12.62 3.21
N LEU A 185 -18.60 -12.21 3.40
CA LEU A 185 -18.97 -10.79 3.36
C LEU A 185 -18.29 -9.99 4.48
N GLU A 186 -18.23 -10.53 5.70
CA GLU A 186 -17.54 -9.90 6.82
C GLU A 186 -16.06 -9.73 6.51
N TYR A 187 -15.38 -10.79 6.05
CA TYR A 187 -14.01 -10.74 5.55
C TYR A 187 -13.82 -9.65 4.49
N TYR A 188 -14.63 -9.70 3.43
CA TYR A 188 -14.55 -8.82 2.25
C TYR A 188 -14.76 -7.33 2.58
N THR A 189 -15.50 -7.04 3.65
CA THR A 189 -15.83 -5.66 4.07
C THR A 189 -14.91 -5.11 5.14
N GLN A 190 -13.91 -5.87 5.59
CA GLN A 190 -12.90 -5.38 6.52
C GLN A 190 -12.11 -4.22 5.90
N PRO A 191 -11.94 -3.08 6.59
CA PRO A 191 -11.16 -1.95 6.08
C PRO A 191 -9.81 -2.31 5.47
N VAL A 192 -9.06 -3.22 6.12
CA VAL A 192 -7.75 -3.70 5.63
C VAL A 192 -7.86 -4.39 4.26
N GLU A 193 -8.88 -5.21 4.05
CA GLU A 193 -9.15 -5.94 2.80
C GLU A 193 -9.73 -5.03 1.72
N VAL A 194 -10.54 -4.04 2.11
CA VAL A 194 -11.10 -3.05 1.18
C VAL A 194 -9.99 -2.17 0.61
N ASP A 195 -9.08 -1.67 1.45
CA ASP A 195 -7.94 -0.86 0.97
C ASP A 195 -7.00 -1.68 0.08
N ALA A 196 -6.65 -2.90 0.47
CA ALA A 196 -5.80 -3.79 -0.32
C ALA A 196 -6.37 -4.04 -1.72
N ARG A 197 -7.66 -4.39 -1.79
CA ARG A 197 -8.37 -4.64 -3.04
C ARG A 197 -8.51 -3.39 -3.89
N VAL A 198 -8.90 -2.26 -3.32
CA VAL A 198 -9.04 -1.00 -4.08
C VAL A 198 -7.70 -0.54 -4.63
N PHE A 199 -6.62 -0.68 -3.86
CA PHE A 199 -5.27 -0.37 -4.33
C PHE A 199 -4.86 -1.28 -5.49
N ALA A 200 -4.99 -2.61 -5.33
CA ALA A 200 -4.66 -3.57 -6.39
C ALA A 200 -5.48 -3.33 -7.67
N GLU A 201 -6.80 -3.13 -7.55
CA GLU A 201 -7.67 -2.79 -8.67
C GLU A 201 -7.24 -1.48 -9.36
N THR A 202 -6.84 -0.46 -8.60
CA THR A 202 -6.37 0.81 -9.15
C THR A 202 -5.11 0.62 -9.98
N VAL A 203 -4.14 -0.13 -9.46
CA VAL A 203 -2.90 -0.44 -10.20
C VAL A 203 -3.20 -1.25 -11.46
N ILE A 204 -3.99 -2.31 -11.37
CA ILE A 204 -4.38 -3.14 -12.53
C ILE A 204 -5.04 -2.29 -13.64
N ASN A 205 -5.90 -1.35 -13.26
CA ASN A 205 -6.51 -0.41 -14.21
C ASN A 205 -5.47 0.52 -14.87
N GLU A 206 -4.48 1.02 -14.12
CA GLU A 206 -3.38 1.84 -14.66
C GLU A 206 -2.48 1.05 -15.64
N LEU A 207 -2.33 -0.26 -15.43
CA LEU A 207 -1.67 -1.16 -16.38
C LEU A 207 -2.49 -1.41 -17.65
N GLY A 208 -3.79 -1.09 -17.63
CA GLY A 208 -4.74 -1.34 -18.71
C GLY A 208 -5.10 -2.81 -18.86
N LEU A 209 -5.11 -3.56 -17.75
CA LEU A 209 -5.36 -5.01 -17.71
C LEU A 209 -6.80 -5.39 -17.34
#